data_AF-A0A383W4T8-F1
#
_entry.id   AF-A0A383W4T8-F1
#
_cell.length_a   1.000
_cell.length_b   1.000
_cell.length_c   1.000
_cell.angle_alpha   90.00
_cell.angle_beta   90.00
_cell.angle_gamma   90.00
#
_symmetry.space_group_name_H-M   'P 1'
#
loop_
_entity.id
_entity.type
_entity.pdbx_description
1 polymer ?
#
loop_
_entity_poly.entity_id
_entity_poly.type
_entity_poly.pdbx_seq_one_letter_code
_entity_poly.pdbx_strand_id
1 'polypeptide(L)'
;MIIVDKVITTSLSITDIALADIDGDPLRFLSASPHPYFDCNTRVHGTLSVHGAVDDNLADLQLEVLQGSVVVAVGKPPAGLQASLFKPFGSAGLVAVTTKQLLFNILSNQFTAVDQVTDGRLRLRIRATTGKGAQVVADCGSVIKLVLFTGSNHFGSNRDPEFGGDAWAVPQVVKLAKAVGDSFQWNDFSNMNGGFFVDHKGHSEGLSIDGLFAGYTSRSAAVAQQMINQINSLPSMIRMVYVTLTSAHQGAIAGKTLDDGRRVTDVIIDTPGHSDHFHWEINAPAVATVSLPPATPCPICQGFNALGGACKIVPDGTEC
;
A
#
# COMPACT_ATOMS: atom_id res chain seq x y z
N MET A 1 -48.02 18.78 -31.56
CA MET A 1 -46.87 17.91 -31.89
C MET A 1 -45.85 18.08 -30.78
N ILE A 2 -45.75 17.11 -29.87
CA ILE A 2 -44.73 17.10 -28.83
C ILE A 2 -43.58 16.26 -29.40
N ILE A 3 -42.45 16.90 -29.72
CA ILE A 3 -41.21 16.19 -29.98
C ILE A 3 -40.64 15.88 -28.59
N VAL A 4 -40.74 14.63 -28.17
CA VAL A 4 -39.94 14.13 -27.05
C VAL A 4 -38.58 13.81 -27.65
N ASP A 5 -37.67 14.77 -27.56
CA ASP A 5 -36.28 14.54 -27.89
C ASP A 5 -35.73 13.54 -26.86
N LYS A 6 -35.09 12.47 -27.33
CA LYS A 6 -34.51 11.45 -26.46
C LYS A 6 -33.38 12.14 -25.68
N VAL A 7 -33.65 12.51 -24.43
CA VAL A 7 -32.59 12.98 -23.52
C VAL A 7 -31.71 11.78 -23.23
N ILE A 8 -30.62 11.63 -23.98
CA ILE A 8 -29.53 10.72 -23.61
C ILE A 8 -28.83 11.37 -22.42
N THR A 9 -29.34 11.11 -21.22
CA THR A 9 -28.60 11.42 -20.00
C THR A 9 -27.45 10.43 -19.91
N THR A 10 -26.23 10.84 -20.25
CA THR A 10 -25.05 10.04 -19.94
C THR A 10 -25.05 9.81 -18.43
N SER A 11 -25.18 8.55 -18.00
CA SER A 11 -25.11 8.19 -16.59
C SER A 11 -23.71 8.51 -16.05
N LEU A 12 -23.64 9.18 -14.90
CA LEU A 12 -22.38 9.48 -14.22
C LEU A 12 -21.57 8.18 -14.03
N SER A 13 -20.32 8.16 -14.49
CA SER A 13 -19.44 7.02 -14.35
C SER A 13 -17.98 7.44 -14.17
N ILE A 14 -17.18 6.57 -13.56
CA ILE A 14 -15.73 6.74 -13.44
C ILE A 14 -15.08 5.57 -14.18
N THR A 15 -14.17 5.88 -15.11
CA THR A 15 -13.48 4.92 -15.97
C THR A 15 -11.97 5.20 -15.95
N ASP A 16 -11.19 4.29 -16.56
CA ASP A 16 -9.73 4.44 -16.77
C ASP A 16 -8.93 4.75 -15.48
N ILE A 17 -9.36 4.17 -14.36
CA ILE A 17 -8.75 4.39 -13.07
C ILE A 17 -7.43 3.62 -13.01
N ALA A 18 -6.33 4.33 -12.76
CA ALA A 18 -5.06 3.75 -12.38
C ALA A 18 -4.49 4.53 -11.20
N LEU A 19 -4.46 3.91 -10.02
CA LEU A 19 -3.82 4.48 -8.83
C LEU A 19 -2.34 4.07 -8.79
N ALA A 20 -1.50 5.00 -8.37
CA ALA A 20 -0.07 4.85 -8.31
C ALA A 20 0.50 5.37 -6.98
N ASP A 21 1.66 4.85 -6.60
CA ASP A 21 2.49 5.43 -5.53
C ASP A 21 3.18 6.72 -6.00
N ILE A 22 4.02 7.28 -5.14
CA ILE A 22 4.71 8.55 -5.40
C ILE A 22 5.76 8.44 -6.52
N ASP A 23 6.31 7.24 -6.74
CA ASP A 23 7.30 6.94 -7.77
C ASP A 23 6.63 6.65 -9.13
N GLY A 24 5.31 6.49 -9.11
CA GLY A 24 4.49 6.26 -10.28
C GLY A 24 4.29 4.79 -10.61
N ASP A 25 4.67 3.87 -9.75
CA ASP A 25 4.36 2.45 -9.91
C ASP A 25 2.92 2.16 -9.46
N PRO A 26 2.30 1.04 -9.90
CA PRO A 26 0.94 0.70 -9.49
C PRO A 26 0.83 0.63 -7.96
N LEU A 27 -0.19 1.29 -7.40
CA LEU A 27 -0.36 1.38 -5.95
C LEU A 27 -0.64 -0.02 -5.37
N ARG A 28 0.33 -0.58 -4.66
CA ARG A 28 0.25 -1.90 -4.01
C ARG A 28 0.11 -1.81 -2.51
N PHE A 29 0.62 -0.73 -1.92
CA PHE A 29 0.59 -0.48 -0.50
C PHE A 29 0.02 0.92 -0.20
N LEU A 30 -0.48 1.12 1.02
CA LEU A 30 -0.88 2.43 1.50
C LEU A 30 -0.35 2.65 2.91
N SER A 31 0.42 3.73 3.08
CA SER A 31 0.90 4.22 4.37
C SER A 31 -0.27 4.81 5.16
N ALA A 32 -0.73 4.10 6.20
CA ALA A 32 -1.99 4.39 6.89
C ALA A 32 -1.77 4.67 8.40
N SER A 33 -0.92 5.65 8.69
CA SER A 33 -0.67 6.15 10.06
C SER A 33 -0.57 7.69 10.07
N PRO A 34 -0.79 8.35 11.21
CA PRO A 34 -0.41 9.76 11.38
C PRO A 34 1.10 9.95 11.15
N HIS A 35 1.48 10.96 10.37
CA HIS A 35 2.88 11.24 10.03
C HIS A 35 3.10 12.72 9.69
N PRO A 36 4.35 13.23 9.74
CA PRO A 36 4.64 14.63 9.43
C PRO A 36 4.92 14.91 7.94
N TYR A 37 5.20 13.88 7.14
CA TYR A 37 5.62 14.03 5.74
C TYR A 37 4.57 14.72 4.85
N PHE A 38 5.04 15.46 3.85
CA PHE A 38 4.21 16.12 2.83
C PHE A 38 3.06 16.97 3.42
N ASP A 39 3.36 17.82 4.40
CA ASP A 39 2.36 18.61 5.12
C ASP A 39 1.27 17.72 5.76
N CYS A 40 1.69 16.60 6.34
CA CYS A 40 0.84 15.56 6.93
C CYS A 40 -0.13 14.90 5.92
N ASN A 41 0.27 14.71 4.66
CA ASN A 41 -0.54 14.04 3.64
C ASN A 41 0.09 12.73 3.16
N THR A 42 -0.68 11.66 3.20
CA THR A 42 -0.39 10.47 2.40
C THR A 42 -0.82 10.75 0.97
N ARG A 43 0.13 10.69 0.04
CA ARG A 43 -0.06 11.02 -1.37
C ARG A 43 -0.43 9.78 -2.18
N VAL A 44 -1.43 9.90 -3.04
CA VAL A 44 -1.79 8.87 -4.03
C VAL A 44 -1.79 9.51 -5.40
N HIS A 45 -0.95 9.01 -6.29
CA HIS A 45 -0.89 9.46 -7.67
C HIS A 45 -1.86 8.65 -8.53
N GLY A 46 -2.11 9.10 -9.75
CA GLY A 46 -2.88 8.30 -10.69
C GLY A 46 -3.44 9.04 -11.89
N THR A 47 -4.31 8.33 -12.59
CA THR A 47 -5.13 8.80 -13.70
C THR A 47 -6.57 8.34 -13.49
N LEU A 48 -7.53 9.09 -14.04
CA LEU A 48 -8.93 8.69 -14.12
C LEU A 48 -9.68 9.52 -15.17
N SER A 49 -10.83 8.99 -15.58
CA SER A 49 -11.83 9.66 -16.40
C SER A 49 -13.16 9.66 -15.64
N VAL A 50 -13.87 10.79 -15.64
CA VAL A 50 -15.24 10.89 -15.13
C VAL A 50 -16.15 11.37 -16.25
N HIS A 51 -17.15 10.56 -16.57
CA HIS A 51 -18.18 10.91 -17.55
C HIS A 51 -19.44 11.40 -16.86
N GLY A 52 -20.11 12.38 -17.46
CA GLY A 52 -21.36 12.93 -16.94
C GLY A 52 -22.16 13.67 -18.00
N ALA A 53 -23.33 14.18 -17.61
CA ALA A 53 -24.20 14.95 -18.49
C ALA A 53 -23.52 16.26 -18.93
N VAL A 54 -23.69 16.64 -20.20
CA VAL A 54 -23.02 17.79 -20.83
C VAL A 54 -23.34 19.14 -20.16
N ASP A 55 -24.48 19.22 -19.50
CA ASP A 55 -25.02 20.41 -18.82
C ASP A 55 -24.88 20.33 -17.28
N ASP A 56 -24.09 19.38 -16.79
CA ASP A 56 -23.72 19.22 -15.39
C ASP A 56 -22.20 19.41 -15.23
N ASN A 57 -21.74 19.43 -13.99
CA ASN A 57 -20.32 19.55 -13.65
C ASN A 57 -19.92 18.50 -12.62
N LEU A 58 -18.65 18.11 -12.64
CA LEU A 58 -18.07 17.41 -11.49
C LEU A 58 -17.96 18.41 -10.34
N ALA A 59 -18.56 18.10 -9.19
CA ALA A 59 -18.58 18.98 -8.02
C ALA A 59 -17.68 18.47 -6.89
N ASP A 60 -17.54 17.16 -6.78
CA ASP A 60 -16.67 16.53 -5.79
C ASP A 60 -16.09 15.22 -6.31
N LEU A 61 -14.86 14.93 -5.90
CA LEU A 61 -14.16 13.70 -6.18
C LEU A 61 -13.37 13.31 -4.93
N GLN A 62 -13.52 12.06 -4.49
CA GLN A 62 -12.93 11.57 -3.25
C GLN A 62 -12.32 10.19 -3.46
N LEU A 63 -11.17 9.94 -2.85
CA LEU A 63 -10.67 8.60 -2.60
C LEU A 63 -11.10 8.17 -1.20
N GLU A 64 -11.99 7.20 -1.10
CA GLU A 64 -12.35 6.62 0.18
C GLU A 64 -11.46 5.41 0.47
N VAL A 65 -10.83 5.41 1.64
CA VAL A 65 -10.06 4.29 2.18
C VAL A 65 -10.92 3.56 3.19
N LEU A 66 -11.05 2.25 3.04
CA LEU A 66 -11.87 1.41 3.90
C LEU A 66 -11.05 0.33 4.60
N GLN A 67 -11.35 0.11 5.88
CA GLN A 67 -10.95 -1.07 6.62
C GLN A 67 -12.21 -1.91 6.90
N GLY A 68 -12.31 -3.07 6.25
CA GLY A 68 -13.57 -3.80 6.18
C GLY A 68 -14.64 -2.99 5.42
N SER A 69 -15.78 -2.71 6.06
CA SER A 69 -16.87 -1.92 5.49
C SER A 69 -16.88 -0.46 5.92
N VAL A 70 -15.96 -0.04 6.79
CA VAL A 70 -15.93 1.32 7.37
C VAL A 70 -14.97 2.19 6.59
N VAL A 71 -15.41 3.40 6.20
CA VAL A 71 -14.53 4.44 5.65
C VAL A 71 -13.70 5.00 6.80
N VAL A 72 -12.39 4.81 6.72
CA VAL A 72 -11.41 5.21 7.76
C VAL A 72 -10.63 6.47 7.38
N ALA A 73 -10.59 6.82 6.09
CA ALA A 73 -10.01 8.07 5.62
C ALA A 73 -10.59 8.48 4.26
N VAL A 74 -10.56 9.77 3.99
CA VAL A 74 -10.96 10.36 2.71
C VAL A 74 -9.84 11.23 2.15
N GLY A 75 -9.41 10.90 0.94
CA GLY A 75 -8.48 11.69 0.14
C GLY A 75 -9.21 12.66 -0.79
N LYS A 76 -8.63 13.84 -0.98
CA LYS A 76 -9.16 14.90 -1.85
C LYS A 76 -8.12 15.29 -2.90
N PRO A 77 -8.53 15.67 -4.12
CA PRO A 77 -7.60 16.23 -5.09
C PRO A 77 -6.90 17.46 -4.54
N PRO A 78 -5.60 17.65 -4.82
CA PRO A 78 -4.90 18.87 -4.41
C PRO A 78 -5.55 20.10 -5.06
N ALA A 79 -5.49 21.26 -4.40
CA ALA A 79 -6.20 22.47 -4.85
C ALA A 79 -5.91 22.85 -6.32
N GLY A 80 -4.67 22.67 -6.79
CA GLY A 80 -4.31 22.91 -8.19
C GLY A 80 -5.02 21.99 -9.19
N LEU A 81 -5.30 20.74 -8.81
CA LEU A 81 -6.01 19.77 -9.65
C LEU A 81 -7.53 19.98 -9.60
N GLN A 82 -8.07 20.44 -8.46
CA GLN A 82 -9.50 20.75 -8.29
C GLN A 82 -9.98 21.74 -9.35
N ALA A 83 -9.21 22.78 -9.66
CA ALA A 83 -9.58 23.76 -10.69
C ALA A 83 -9.74 23.15 -12.10
N SER A 84 -9.00 22.07 -12.39
CA SER A 84 -9.08 21.36 -13.68
C SER A 84 -10.18 20.30 -13.71
N LEU A 85 -10.52 19.74 -12.54
CA LEU A 85 -11.52 18.69 -12.38
C LEU A 85 -12.93 19.23 -12.18
N PHE A 86 -13.10 20.23 -11.32
CA PHE A 86 -14.42 20.71 -10.87
C PHE A 86 -14.97 21.77 -11.81
N LYS A 87 -15.25 21.34 -13.03
CA LYS A 87 -15.76 22.14 -14.14
C LYS A 87 -16.92 21.40 -14.83
N PRO A 88 -17.70 22.10 -15.68
CA PRO A 88 -18.69 21.45 -16.53
C PRO A 88 -18.08 20.34 -17.37
N PHE A 89 -18.81 19.22 -17.56
CA PHE A 89 -18.35 18.12 -18.41
C PHE A 89 -18.26 18.54 -19.89
N GLY A 90 -19.03 19.55 -20.30
CA GLY A 90 -19.00 20.12 -21.65
C GLY A 90 -19.54 19.14 -22.71
N SER A 91 -19.36 19.49 -23.98
CA SER A 91 -19.89 18.69 -25.11
C SER A 91 -19.31 17.28 -25.20
N ALA A 92 -18.11 17.05 -24.66
CA ALA A 92 -17.48 15.74 -24.60
C ALA A 92 -18.06 14.85 -23.48
N GLY A 93 -18.80 15.42 -22.53
CA GLY A 93 -19.35 14.68 -21.39
C GLY A 93 -18.26 14.06 -20.50
N LEU A 94 -17.08 14.69 -20.41
CA LEU A 94 -15.88 14.09 -19.80
C LEU A 94 -14.99 15.12 -19.10
N VAL A 95 -14.49 14.73 -17.92
CA VAL A 95 -13.35 15.34 -17.24
C VAL A 95 -12.33 14.25 -16.96
N ALA A 96 -11.06 14.47 -17.29
CA ALA A 96 -10.03 13.43 -17.15
C ALA A 96 -8.69 13.97 -16.65
N VAL A 97 -7.97 13.08 -15.98
CA VAL A 97 -6.56 13.19 -15.63
C VAL A 97 -5.84 12.09 -16.39
N THR A 98 -5.22 12.44 -17.52
CA THR A 98 -4.61 11.47 -18.44
C THR A 98 -3.12 11.27 -18.21
N THR A 99 -2.45 12.24 -17.58
CA THR A 99 -1.06 12.13 -17.14
C THR A 99 -1.05 11.75 -15.67
N LYS A 100 -0.28 10.70 -15.35
CA LYS A 100 -0.06 10.26 -13.97
C LYS A 100 0.57 11.39 -13.16
N GLN A 101 -0.13 11.82 -12.12
CA GLN A 101 0.27 12.90 -11.23
C GLN A 101 -0.37 12.72 -9.85
N LEU A 102 -0.03 13.55 -8.87
CA LEU A 102 -0.71 13.59 -7.58
C LEU A 102 -2.22 13.79 -7.78
N LEU A 103 -2.99 12.76 -7.43
CA LEU A 103 -4.42 12.71 -7.66
C LEU A 103 -5.22 12.91 -6.38
N PHE A 104 -4.72 12.41 -5.25
CA PHE A 104 -5.33 12.59 -3.93
C PHE A 104 -4.29 12.83 -2.84
N ASN A 105 -4.62 13.76 -1.94
CA ASN A 105 -4.00 13.92 -0.64
C ASN A 105 -4.96 13.39 0.43
N ILE A 106 -4.49 12.49 1.28
CA ILE A 106 -5.21 12.01 2.46
C ILE A 106 -4.53 12.58 3.70
N LEU A 107 -5.23 13.42 4.47
CA LEU A 107 -4.69 13.93 5.73
C LEU A 107 -4.40 12.76 6.69
N SER A 108 -3.15 12.67 7.16
CA SER A 108 -2.64 11.52 7.90
C SER A 108 -3.35 11.29 9.24
N ASN A 109 -3.88 12.35 9.86
CA ASN A 109 -4.61 12.26 11.12
C ASN A 109 -5.91 11.44 11.01
N GLN A 110 -6.48 11.30 9.81
CA GLN A 110 -7.65 10.46 9.57
C GLN A 110 -7.33 8.98 9.85
N PHE A 111 -6.08 8.56 9.67
CA PHE A 111 -5.68 7.17 9.91
C PHE A 111 -5.58 6.78 11.39
N THR A 112 -5.89 7.67 12.33
CA THR A 112 -5.95 7.34 13.76
C THR A 112 -6.93 6.20 14.06
N ALA A 113 -7.98 6.03 13.24
CA ALA A 113 -8.97 4.97 13.39
C ALA A 113 -8.57 3.64 12.72
N VAL A 114 -7.49 3.61 11.94
CA VAL A 114 -7.00 2.38 11.30
C VAL A 114 -6.32 1.51 12.34
N ASP A 115 -6.64 0.22 12.35
CA ASP A 115 -5.90 -0.78 13.14
C ASP A 115 -4.40 -0.70 12.80
N GLN A 116 -3.56 -0.35 13.78
CA GLN A 116 -2.11 -0.20 13.60
C GLN A 116 -1.31 -1.47 13.91
N VAL A 117 -1.96 -2.55 14.37
CA VAL A 117 -1.28 -3.71 14.97
C VAL A 117 -1.45 -5.00 14.19
N THR A 118 -2.55 -5.16 13.44
CA THR A 118 -2.81 -6.38 12.67
C THR A 118 -2.49 -6.17 11.21
N ASP A 119 -1.77 -7.10 10.58
CA ASP A 119 -1.58 -7.08 9.12
C ASP A 119 -2.92 -7.15 8.40
N GLY A 120 -2.97 -6.56 7.20
CA GLY A 120 -4.19 -6.62 6.42
C GLY A 120 -4.16 -5.72 5.21
N ARG A 121 -5.34 -5.62 4.59
CA ARG A 121 -5.55 -4.82 3.39
C ARG A 121 -6.53 -3.69 3.67
N LEU A 122 -6.38 -2.60 2.93
CA LEU A 122 -7.34 -1.51 2.85
C LEU A 122 -8.00 -1.54 1.48
N ARG A 123 -9.33 -1.43 1.44
CA ARG A 123 -10.06 -1.31 0.17
C ARG A 123 -10.11 0.15 -0.24
N LEU A 124 -9.92 0.42 -1.52
CA LEU A 124 -9.95 1.75 -2.09
C LEU A 124 -11.16 1.87 -3.02
N ARG A 125 -11.86 3.01 -2.96
CA ARG A 125 -12.89 3.33 -3.94
C ARG A 125 -12.92 4.83 -4.19
N ILE A 126 -13.22 5.23 -5.42
CA ILE A 126 -13.41 6.63 -5.77
C ILE A 126 -14.89 6.95 -5.77
N ARG A 127 -15.29 8.05 -5.13
CA ARG A 127 -16.64 8.61 -5.23
C ARG A 127 -16.57 9.90 -6.04
N ALA A 128 -17.44 10.01 -7.04
CA ALA A 128 -17.68 11.26 -7.75
C ALA A 128 -19.11 11.75 -7.47
N THR A 129 -19.27 13.06 -7.31
CA THR A 129 -20.56 13.74 -7.15
C THR A 129 -20.67 14.89 -8.12
N THR A 130 -21.80 15.03 -8.80
CA THR A 130 -22.04 16.16 -9.72
C THR A 130 -22.69 17.36 -9.05
N GLY A 131 -22.70 18.51 -9.74
CA GLY A 131 -23.39 19.73 -9.28
C GLY A 131 -24.88 19.53 -9.08
N LYS A 132 -25.52 18.66 -9.88
CA LYS A 132 -26.93 18.27 -9.71
C LYS A 132 -27.15 17.16 -8.68
N GLY A 133 -26.11 16.70 -8.00
CA GLY A 133 -26.18 15.75 -6.88
C GLY A 133 -26.17 14.27 -7.28
N ALA A 134 -25.96 13.93 -8.55
CA ALA A 134 -25.76 12.53 -8.95
C ALA A 134 -24.46 12.00 -8.34
N GLN A 135 -24.45 10.72 -7.92
CA GLN A 135 -23.29 10.09 -7.30
C GLN A 135 -22.97 8.76 -7.98
N VAL A 136 -21.68 8.46 -8.09
CA VAL A 136 -21.18 7.15 -8.50
C VAL A 136 -19.97 6.78 -7.63
N VAL A 137 -19.80 5.48 -7.43
CA VAL A 137 -18.65 4.91 -6.71
C VAL A 137 -18.02 3.86 -7.60
N ALA A 138 -16.71 3.95 -7.80
CA ALA A 138 -15.92 2.94 -8.50
C ALA A 138 -14.95 2.27 -7.55
N ASP A 139 -14.93 0.94 -7.53
CA ASP A 139 -13.99 0.15 -6.74
C ASP A 139 -12.60 0.19 -7.40
N CYS A 140 -11.56 0.38 -6.59
CA CYS A 140 -10.17 0.45 -7.04
C CYS A 140 -9.34 -0.73 -6.53
N GLY A 141 -10.00 -1.78 -6.02
CA GLY A 141 -9.37 -2.93 -5.41
C GLY A 141 -8.90 -2.67 -3.98
N SER A 142 -7.95 -3.49 -3.54
CA SER A 142 -7.40 -3.46 -2.20
C SER A 142 -5.88 -3.40 -2.24
N VAL A 143 -5.28 -2.67 -1.31
CA VAL A 143 -3.84 -2.49 -1.14
C VAL A 143 -3.38 -3.02 0.21
N ILE A 144 -2.11 -3.40 0.35
CA ILE A 144 -1.53 -3.81 1.62
C ILE A 144 -1.38 -2.59 2.52
N LYS A 145 -1.76 -2.72 3.78
CA LYS A 145 -1.61 -1.65 4.77
C LYS A 145 -0.18 -1.60 5.28
N LEU A 146 0.45 -0.44 5.19
CA LEU A 146 1.68 -0.11 5.92
C LEU A 146 1.36 0.82 7.08
N VAL A 147 2.16 0.72 8.14
CA VAL A 147 2.07 1.57 9.33
C VAL A 147 3.44 2.14 9.66
N LEU A 148 3.44 3.29 10.30
CA LEU A 148 4.66 4.01 10.65
C LEU A 148 5.33 3.38 11.87
N PHE A 149 6.62 3.10 11.77
CA PHE A 149 7.45 2.79 12.92
C PHE A 149 7.75 4.07 13.71
N THR A 150 7.42 4.06 15.01
CA THR A 150 7.58 5.21 15.91
C THR A 150 8.44 4.89 17.14
N GLY A 151 9.27 3.85 17.06
CA GLY A 151 10.16 3.46 18.16
C GLY A 151 11.28 4.48 18.36
N SER A 152 11.68 4.71 19.61
CA SER A 152 12.79 5.62 19.97
C SER A 152 14.15 5.11 19.52
N ASN A 153 14.27 3.83 19.21
CA ASN A 153 15.47 3.21 18.69
C ASN A 153 15.60 3.31 17.15
N HIS A 154 14.80 4.18 16.50
CA HIS A 154 15.02 4.56 15.10
C HIS A 154 16.23 5.52 15.02
N PHE A 155 17.35 5.07 14.46
CA PHE A 155 18.59 5.87 14.28
C PHE A 155 18.74 6.35 12.84
N GLY A 156 19.58 7.36 12.58
CA GLY A 156 19.67 8.00 11.26
C GLY A 156 19.08 9.41 11.26
N SER A 157 19.72 10.32 10.52
CA SER A 157 19.32 11.75 10.44
C SER A 157 18.58 12.11 9.16
N ASN A 158 18.84 11.39 8.07
CA ASN A 158 18.00 11.47 6.88
C ASN A 158 16.84 10.49 7.06
N ARG A 159 15.61 10.95 6.83
CA ARG A 159 14.37 10.17 6.95
C ARG A 159 13.62 10.18 5.65
N ASP A 160 14.36 10.32 4.56
CA ASP A 160 13.89 10.33 3.18
C ASP A 160 12.56 11.08 3.00
N PRO A 161 12.49 12.34 3.47
CA PRO A 161 11.25 13.11 3.47
C PRO A 161 10.68 13.34 2.06
N GLU A 162 11.52 13.32 1.03
CA GLU A 162 11.14 13.38 -0.38
C GLU A 162 10.39 12.12 -0.87
N PHE A 163 10.62 10.97 -0.21
CA PHE A 163 9.92 9.71 -0.43
C PHE A 163 8.85 9.44 0.64
N GLY A 164 8.55 10.45 1.46
CA GLY A 164 7.52 10.39 2.48
C GLY A 164 7.91 9.59 3.72
N GLY A 165 9.20 9.47 4.03
CA GLY A 165 9.68 8.67 5.14
C GLY A 165 10.29 7.35 4.70
N ASP A 166 11.17 6.81 5.53
CA ASP A 166 11.84 5.50 5.44
C ASP A 166 11.29 4.48 6.46
N ALA A 167 10.27 4.87 7.24
CA ALA A 167 9.82 4.13 8.42
C ALA A 167 8.51 3.36 8.23
N TRP A 168 8.15 3.01 6.99
CA TRP A 168 6.88 2.34 6.69
C TRP A 168 7.06 0.83 6.62
N ALA A 169 6.21 0.09 7.32
CA ALA A 169 6.26 -1.37 7.25
C ALA A 169 4.90 -2.01 7.51
N VAL A 170 4.75 -3.29 7.16
CA VAL A 170 3.54 -4.02 7.58
C VAL A 170 3.51 -4.13 9.12
N PRO A 171 2.32 -4.12 9.75
CA PRO A 171 2.20 -4.14 11.21
C PRO A 171 3.03 -5.21 11.94
N GLN A 172 3.16 -6.42 11.41
CA GLN A 172 4.00 -7.45 12.04
C GLN A 172 5.49 -7.07 12.12
N VAL A 173 6.02 -6.34 11.13
CA VAL A 173 7.43 -5.90 11.12
C VAL A 173 7.61 -4.82 12.18
N VAL A 174 6.68 -3.86 12.27
CA VAL A 174 6.67 -2.84 13.33
C VAL A 174 6.55 -3.48 14.72
N LYS A 175 5.69 -4.50 14.87
CA LYS A 175 5.54 -5.26 16.12
C LYS A 175 6.83 -5.98 16.48
N LEU A 176 7.48 -6.64 15.52
CA LEU A 176 8.75 -7.31 15.71
C LEU A 176 9.84 -6.33 16.16
N ALA A 177 10.01 -5.22 15.43
CA ALA A 177 11.00 -4.19 15.71
C ALA A 177 10.84 -3.59 17.11
N LYS A 178 9.60 -3.46 17.60
CA LYS A 178 9.30 -3.03 18.98
C LYS A 178 9.57 -4.12 20.02
N ALA A 179 9.31 -5.39 19.69
CA ALA A 179 9.42 -6.51 20.63
C ALA A 179 10.86 -6.85 21.01
N VAL A 180 11.83 -6.65 20.10
CA VAL A 180 13.26 -6.89 20.38
C VAL A 180 13.89 -5.85 21.33
N GLY A 181 13.18 -4.75 21.59
CA GLY A 181 13.58 -3.69 22.51
C GLY A 181 14.82 -2.88 22.08
N ASP A 182 15.33 -2.10 23.04
CA ASP A 182 16.41 -1.12 22.82
C ASP A 182 17.80 -1.74 22.62
N SER A 183 17.91 -3.07 22.64
CA SER A 183 19.14 -3.78 22.30
C SER A 183 19.50 -3.67 20.81
N PHE A 184 18.54 -3.21 20.00
CA PHE A 184 18.68 -2.92 18.60
C PHE A 184 18.37 -1.47 18.31
N GLN A 185 19.04 -0.96 17.29
CA GLN A 185 18.69 0.27 16.61
C GLN A 185 18.21 -0.10 15.21
N TRP A 186 17.15 0.55 14.77
CA TRP A 186 16.52 0.33 13.46
C TRP A 186 16.74 1.55 12.58
N ASN A 187 16.94 1.33 11.28
CA ASN A 187 16.97 2.39 10.28
C ASN A 187 15.92 2.08 9.21
N ASP A 188 16.34 1.94 7.96
CA ASP A 188 15.46 1.87 6.80
C ASP A 188 14.48 0.70 6.91
N PHE A 189 13.20 1.04 6.76
CA PHE A 189 12.12 0.14 6.38
C PHE A 189 11.74 0.51 4.93
N SER A 190 10.45 0.60 4.61
CA SER A 190 9.97 1.06 3.31
C SER A 190 9.74 2.57 3.24
N ASN A 191 9.73 3.09 2.02
CA ASN A 191 9.21 4.41 1.71
C ASN A 191 7.65 4.50 1.77
N MET A 192 7.10 5.71 1.62
CA MET A 192 5.64 5.91 1.61
C MET A 192 4.97 5.13 0.47
N ASN A 193 4.00 4.29 0.81
CA ASN A 193 3.28 3.38 -0.09
C ASN A 193 4.13 2.27 -0.72
N GLY A 194 5.34 2.02 -0.21
CA GLY A 194 6.24 1.06 -0.82
C GLY A 194 6.71 1.47 -2.20
N GLY A 195 7.27 0.51 -2.93
CA GLY A 195 7.82 0.75 -4.25
C GLY A 195 9.33 0.95 -4.23
N PHE A 196 9.86 1.54 -5.31
CA PHE A 196 11.30 1.65 -5.48
C PHE A 196 11.89 2.69 -4.52
N PHE A 197 12.81 2.23 -3.67
CA PHE A 197 13.54 3.08 -2.75
C PHE A 197 15.00 3.15 -3.22
N VAL A 198 15.42 4.33 -3.72
CA VAL A 198 16.77 4.56 -4.25
C VAL A 198 17.79 4.18 -3.18
N ASP A 199 18.82 3.41 -3.54
CA ASP A 199 19.88 2.88 -2.66
C ASP A 199 19.46 1.80 -1.62
N HIS A 200 18.16 1.54 -1.44
CA HIS A 200 17.63 0.61 -0.43
C HIS A 200 16.91 -0.60 -1.08
N LYS A 201 17.64 -1.34 -1.93
CA LYS A 201 17.09 -2.55 -2.59
C LYS A 201 16.60 -3.56 -1.56
N GLY A 202 15.36 -4.03 -1.73
CA GLY A 202 14.72 -5.02 -0.85
C GLY A 202 13.71 -4.43 0.14
N HIS A 203 13.62 -3.11 0.23
CA HIS A 203 12.71 -2.42 1.16
C HIS A 203 11.33 -2.07 0.60
N SER A 204 11.02 -2.47 -0.64
CA SER A 204 9.85 -1.99 -1.40
C SER A 204 8.48 -2.45 -0.90
N GLU A 205 8.43 -3.39 0.04
CA GLU A 205 7.19 -4.07 0.43
C GLU A 205 6.81 -3.87 1.90
N GLY A 206 7.62 -3.11 2.65
CA GLY A 206 7.46 -2.99 4.10
C GLY A 206 7.64 -4.31 4.85
N LEU A 207 8.32 -5.29 4.24
CA LEU A 207 8.66 -6.60 4.81
C LEU A 207 10.13 -6.70 5.22
N SER A 208 10.85 -5.59 5.14
CA SER A 208 12.29 -5.55 5.35
C SER A 208 12.65 -4.42 6.31
N ILE A 209 13.78 -4.57 6.98
CA ILE A 209 14.27 -3.60 7.96
C ILE A 209 15.79 -3.71 8.12
N ASP A 210 16.46 -2.57 8.11
CA ASP A 210 17.89 -2.46 8.41
C ASP A 210 18.10 -2.20 9.90
N GLY A 211 19.02 -2.94 10.49
CA GLY A 211 19.25 -2.94 11.92
C GLY A 211 20.71 -2.96 12.32
N LEU A 212 20.94 -2.53 13.54
CA LEU A 212 22.24 -2.54 14.20
C LEU A 212 22.06 -2.95 15.66
N PHE A 213 22.98 -3.74 16.19
CA PHE A 213 23.10 -3.97 17.64
C PHE A 213 24.54 -3.71 18.10
N ALA A 214 24.71 -3.50 19.41
CA ALA A 214 26.01 -3.20 19.99
C ALA A 214 27.07 -4.26 19.65
N GLY A 215 28.19 -3.83 19.06
CA GLY A 215 29.29 -4.72 18.68
C GLY A 215 29.14 -5.42 17.32
N TYR A 216 28.04 -5.20 16.59
CA TYR A 216 27.81 -5.76 15.25
C TYR A 216 29.01 -5.57 14.30
N THR A 217 29.58 -4.36 14.26
CA THR A 217 30.69 -3.99 13.36
C THR A 217 31.98 -4.78 13.59
N SER A 218 32.13 -5.41 14.77
CA SER A 218 33.25 -6.34 15.03
C SER A 218 33.23 -7.55 14.10
N ARG A 219 32.04 -7.90 13.60
CA ARG A 219 31.79 -8.98 12.64
C ARG A 219 32.54 -10.27 12.98
N SER A 220 32.45 -10.65 14.26
CA SER A 220 33.13 -11.78 14.87
C SER A 220 32.25 -13.03 14.94
N ALA A 221 32.84 -14.17 15.35
CA ALA A 221 32.07 -15.38 15.62
C ALA A 221 30.98 -15.19 16.70
N ALA A 222 31.21 -14.29 17.67
CA ALA A 222 30.22 -13.96 18.70
C ALA A 222 29.03 -13.20 18.11
N VAL A 223 29.26 -12.29 17.16
CA VAL A 223 28.20 -11.59 16.41
C VAL A 223 27.36 -12.58 15.63
N ALA A 224 28.00 -13.54 14.94
CA ALA A 224 27.30 -14.62 14.23
C ALA A 224 26.39 -15.43 15.18
N GLN A 225 26.90 -15.79 16.36
CA GLN A 225 26.12 -16.54 17.35
C GLN A 225 24.96 -15.72 17.91
N GLN A 226 25.15 -14.41 18.11
CA GLN A 226 24.09 -13.52 18.53
C GLN A 226 22.95 -13.46 17.48
N MET A 227 23.27 -13.38 16.19
CA MET A 227 22.25 -13.45 15.13
C MET A 227 21.49 -14.77 15.12
N ILE A 228 22.19 -15.91 15.25
CA ILE A 228 21.55 -17.23 15.35
C ILE A 228 20.56 -17.24 16.51
N ASN A 229 20.97 -16.76 17.69
CA ASN A 229 20.10 -16.70 18.86
C ASN A 229 18.87 -15.82 18.63
N GLN A 230 19.03 -14.70 17.91
CA GLN A 230 17.92 -13.80 17.58
C GLN A 230 16.93 -14.47 16.62
N ILE A 231 17.42 -15.11 15.56
CA ILE A 231 16.58 -15.85 14.61
C ILE A 231 15.82 -16.97 15.33
N ASN A 232 16.50 -17.71 16.22
CA ASN A 232 15.89 -18.77 17.01
C ASN A 232 14.83 -18.26 18.01
N SER A 233 14.99 -17.05 18.56
CA SER A 233 13.96 -16.45 19.43
C SER A 233 12.70 -16.01 18.68
N LEU A 234 12.77 -15.96 17.35
CA LEU A 234 11.71 -15.52 16.45
C LEU A 234 11.50 -16.58 15.34
N PRO A 235 11.26 -17.84 15.72
CA PRO A 235 11.33 -18.96 14.78
C PRO A 235 10.34 -18.74 13.64
N SER A 236 10.76 -19.02 12.41
CA SER A 236 9.97 -18.85 11.18
C SER A 236 9.49 -17.43 10.84
N MET A 237 9.84 -16.38 11.60
CA MET A 237 9.46 -15.00 11.26
C MET A 237 10.48 -14.34 10.32
N ILE A 238 11.77 -14.45 10.68
CA ILE A 238 12.87 -13.93 9.85
C ILE A 238 13.14 -14.92 8.71
N ARG A 239 12.94 -14.46 7.47
CA ARG A 239 13.14 -15.22 6.24
C ARG A 239 14.62 -15.28 5.88
N MET A 240 15.27 -14.12 5.78
CA MET A 240 16.68 -13.95 5.45
C MET A 240 17.31 -12.85 6.29
N VAL A 241 18.62 -12.95 6.47
CA VAL A 241 19.46 -11.95 7.12
C VAL A 241 20.65 -11.68 6.21
N TYR A 242 20.74 -10.49 5.61
CA TYR A 242 21.88 -10.11 4.78
C TYR A 242 22.93 -9.39 5.62
N VAL A 243 24.18 -9.81 5.45
CA VAL A 243 25.36 -9.34 6.19
C VAL A 243 26.58 -9.41 5.27
N THR A 244 27.58 -8.57 5.48
CA THR A 244 28.88 -8.77 4.83
C THR A 244 29.74 -9.71 5.68
N LEU A 245 29.86 -10.97 5.24
CA LEU A 245 30.54 -12.01 6.01
C LEU A 245 32.06 -11.80 6.08
N THR A 246 32.63 -12.26 7.19
CA THR A 246 34.07 -12.43 7.39
C THR A 246 34.37 -13.92 7.51
N SER A 247 35.64 -14.33 7.40
CA SER A 247 36.03 -15.74 7.62
C SER A 247 35.64 -16.23 9.03
N ALA A 248 35.68 -15.35 10.03
CA ALA A 248 35.23 -15.67 11.39
C ALA A 248 33.71 -15.92 11.46
N HIS A 249 32.90 -15.10 10.78
CA HIS A 249 31.46 -15.37 10.65
C HIS A 249 31.18 -16.67 9.92
N GLN A 250 31.80 -16.88 8.75
CA GLN A 250 31.60 -18.07 7.92
C GLN A 250 31.90 -19.34 8.72
N GLY A 251 33.02 -19.38 9.44
CA GLY A 251 33.36 -20.50 10.32
C GLY A 251 32.36 -20.69 11.46
N ALA A 252 31.77 -19.61 11.97
CA ALA A 252 30.81 -19.67 13.07
C ALA A 252 29.40 -20.11 12.65
N ILE A 253 29.01 -19.96 11.39
CA ILE A 253 27.69 -20.38 10.87
C ILE A 253 27.74 -21.73 10.13
N ALA A 254 28.90 -22.14 9.65
CA ALA A 254 29.07 -23.36 8.87
C ALA A 254 28.59 -24.61 9.64
N GLY A 255 27.77 -25.43 8.97
CA GLY A 255 27.25 -26.69 9.52
C GLY A 255 26.22 -26.54 10.64
N LYS A 256 25.83 -25.32 11.01
CA LYS A 256 24.79 -25.09 12.03
C LYS A 256 23.39 -25.14 11.43
N THR A 257 22.44 -25.53 12.28
CA THR A 257 21.00 -25.56 11.99
C THR A 257 20.29 -24.71 13.03
N LEU A 258 19.29 -23.94 12.58
CA LEU A 258 18.40 -23.15 13.42
C LEU A 258 17.40 -24.05 14.16
N ASP A 259 16.75 -23.53 15.18
CA ASP A 259 15.78 -24.28 15.99
C ASP A 259 14.54 -24.71 15.18
N ASP A 260 14.26 -23.99 14.07
CA ASP A 260 13.20 -24.32 13.12
C ASP A 260 13.65 -25.29 11.99
N GLY A 261 14.86 -25.85 12.09
CA GLY A 261 15.38 -26.87 11.18
C GLY A 261 16.03 -26.33 9.90
N ARG A 262 15.99 -25.01 9.64
CA ARG A 262 16.70 -24.41 8.51
C ARG A 262 18.21 -24.41 8.74
N ARG A 263 19.01 -24.56 7.69
CA ARG A 263 20.47 -24.37 7.80
C ARG A 263 20.75 -22.89 7.99
N VAL A 264 21.69 -22.57 8.88
CA VAL A 264 22.04 -21.15 9.13
C VAL A 264 22.54 -20.46 7.86
N THR A 265 23.27 -21.18 7.00
CA THR A 265 23.78 -20.66 5.72
C THR A 265 22.71 -20.40 4.66
N ASP A 266 21.50 -20.92 4.84
CA ASP A 266 20.37 -20.67 3.92
C ASP A 266 19.56 -19.45 4.37
N VAL A 267 19.86 -18.90 5.57
CA VAL A 267 19.16 -17.77 6.18
C VAL A 267 20.09 -16.57 6.32
N ILE A 268 21.32 -16.76 6.79
CA ILE A 268 22.34 -15.71 6.88
C ILE A 268 23.12 -15.70 5.56
N ILE A 269 22.89 -14.67 4.75
CA ILE A 269 23.37 -14.57 3.38
C ILE A 269 24.48 -13.51 3.29
N ASP A 270 25.58 -13.87 2.62
CA ASP A 270 26.66 -12.91 2.34
C ASP A 270 26.23 -11.91 1.28
N THR A 271 26.22 -10.63 1.63
CA THR A 271 25.87 -9.54 0.72
C THR A 271 26.77 -8.34 0.99
N PRO A 272 27.61 -7.94 0.01
CA PRO A 272 28.42 -6.73 0.13
C PRO A 272 27.57 -5.49 0.46
N GLY A 273 28.12 -4.57 1.26
CA GLY A 273 27.45 -3.33 1.66
C GLY A 273 26.83 -3.34 3.06
N HIS A 274 26.74 -4.51 3.70
CA HIS A 274 26.16 -4.70 5.03
C HIS A 274 27.25 -4.88 6.09
N SER A 275 28.29 -4.03 6.08
CA SER A 275 29.40 -4.12 7.04
C SER A 275 29.17 -3.35 8.34
N ASP A 276 28.27 -2.37 8.30
CA ASP A 276 27.93 -1.44 9.37
C ASP A 276 26.49 -1.61 9.89
N HIS A 277 25.64 -2.32 9.15
CA HIS A 277 24.30 -2.76 9.54
C HIS A 277 24.02 -4.17 8.99
N PHE A 278 23.00 -4.85 9.52
CA PHE A 278 22.40 -6.04 8.92
C PHE A 278 21.04 -5.70 8.34
N HIS A 279 20.57 -6.53 7.41
CA HIS A 279 19.23 -6.41 6.83
C HIS A 279 18.41 -7.65 7.17
N TRP A 280 17.20 -7.47 7.71
CA TRP A 280 16.24 -8.55 7.89
C TRP A 280 15.17 -8.50 6.82
N GLU A 281 14.94 -9.62 6.15
CA GLU A 281 13.70 -9.86 5.41
C GLU A 281 12.78 -10.72 6.26
N ILE A 282 11.56 -10.25 6.44
CA ILE A 282 10.53 -10.90 7.25
C ILE A 282 9.57 -11.65 6.33
N ASN A 283 9.14 -12.84 6.76
CA ASN A 283 8.14 -13.59 6.02
C ASN A 283 6.85 -12.77 5.89
N ALA A 284 6.29 -12.73 4.69
CA ALA A 284 4.98 -12.13 4.48
C ALA A 284 3.96 -12.79 5.41
N PRO A 285 3.02 -12.02 5.98
CA PRO A 285 2.02 -12.60 6.83
C PRO A 285 1.17 -13.56 6.00
N ALA A 286 0.67 -14.62 6.63
CA ALA A 286 -0.40 -15.43 6.05
C ALA A 286 -1.67 -14.55 6.00
N VAL A 287 -1.77 -13.68 4.99
CA VAL A 287 -2.93 -12.82 4.83
C VAL A 287 -4.08 -13.76 4.44
N ALA A 288 -5.03 -13.96 5.36
CA ALA A 288 -6.29 -14.61 5.03
C ALA A 288 -6.86 -13.89 3.81
N THR A 289 -6.98 -14.59 2.69
CA THR A 289 -7.69 -14.06 1.53
C THR A 289 -9.08 -13.68 2.00
N VAL A 290 -9.34 -12.38 2.12
CA VAL A 290 -10.71 -11.89 2.30
C VAL A 290 -11.41 -12.27 1.01
N SER A 291 -12.17 -13.37 1.02
CA SER A 291 -13.08 -13.65 -0.08
C SER A 291 -14.00 -12.45 -0.16
N LEU A 292 -13.92 -11.70 -1.26
CA LEU A 292 -14.98 -10.77 -1.58
C LEU A 292 -16.28 -11.58 -1.53
N PRO A 293 -17.35 -11.07 -0.88
CA PRO A 293 -18.64 -11.72 -0.99
C PRO A 293 -18.92 -11.92 -2.49
N PRO A 294 -19.39 -13.11 -2.91
CA PRO A 294 -19.72 -13.34 -4.31
C PRO A 294 -20.63 -12.21 -4.76
N ALA A 295 -20.32 -11.63 -5.92
CA ALA A 295 -21.14 -10.56 -6.49
C ALA A 295 -22.60 -10.99 -6.42
N THR A 296 -23.44 -10.17 -5.79
CA THR A 296 -24.88 -10.44 -5.67
C THR A 296 -25.40 -10.73 -7.08
N PRO A 297 -25.95 -11.93 -7.35
CA PRO A 297 -26.39 -12.27 -8.70
C PRO A 297 -27.40 -11.24 -9.19
N CYS A 298 -27.22 -10.75 -10.41
CA CYS A 298 -28.20 -9.89 -11.06
C CYS A 298 -29.60 -10.55 -10.98
N PRO A 299 -30.63 -9.89 -10.41
CA PRO A 299 -31.98 -10.46 -10.28
C PRO A 299 -32.57 -10.90 -11.63
N ILE A 300 -32.15 -10.25 -12.73
CA ILE A 300 -32.61 -10.54 -14.09
C ILE A 300 -32.07 -11.90 -14.58
N CYS A 301 -30.85 -12.27 -14.19
CA CYS A 301 -30.21 -13.52 -14.61
C CYS A 301 -30.72 -14.76 -13.86
N GLN A 302 -31.37 -14.57 -12.70
CA GLN A 302 -31.96 -15.69 -11.94
C GLN A 302 -33.18 -16.31 -12.65
N GLY A 303 -33.85 -15.56 -13.53
CA GLY A 303 -34.94 -16.08 -14.36
C GLY A 303 -34.48 -16.77 -15.67
N PHE A 304 -33.33 -16.38 -16.22
CA PHE A 304 -32.87 -16.85 -17.54
C PHE A 304 -32.18 -18.22 -17.51
N ASN A 305 -31.53 -18.58 -16.40
CA ASN A 305 -30.85 -19.89 -16.26
C ASN A 305 -31.83 -21.09 -16.24
N ALA A 306 -33.13 -20.87 -16.06
CA ALA A 306 -34.13 -21.93 -16.16
C ALA A 306 -34.40 -22.40 -17.61
N LEU A 307 -33.89 -21.68 -18.62
CA LEU A 307 -34.18 -21.95 -20.04
C LEU A 307 -32.93 -22.26 -20.89
N GLY A 308 -31.75 -22.46 -20.27
CA GLY A 308 -30.54 -22.92 -20.97
C GLY A 308 -29.87 -21.90 -21.90
N GLY A 309 -30.20 -20.60 -21.78
CA GLY A 309 -29.53 -19.53 -22.51
C GLY A 309 -28.30 -18.99 -21.77
N ALA A 310 -27.21 -18.73 -22.48
CA ALA A 310 -26.04 -18.04 -21.92
C ALA A 310 -26.33 -16.53 -21.81
N CYS A 311 -26.30 -15.98 -20.59
CA CYS A 311 -26.38 -14.54 -20.35
C CYS A 311 -24.99 -13.92 -20.51
N LYS A 312 -24.84 -12.93 -21.39
CA LYS A 312 -23.60 -12.18 -21.61
C LYS A 312 -23.79 -10.79 -21.03
N ILE A 313 -23.15 -10.49 -19.91
CA ILE A 313 -23.15 -9.16 -19.32
C ILE A 313 -22.30 -8.24 -20.23
N VAL A 314 -22.94 -7.23 -20.83
CA VAL A 314 -22.23 -6.19 -21.60
C VAL A 314 -21.76 -5.09 -20.62
N PRO A 315 -20.55 -4.50 -20.78
CA PRO A 315 -19.91 -3.68 -19.74
C PRO A 315 -20.62 -2.39 -19.32
N ASP A 316 -21.66 -1.93 -20.02
CA ASP A 316 -22.33 -0.66 -19.75
C ASP A 316 -23.61 -0.78 -18.91
N GLY A 317 -24.06 -2.00 -18.58
CA GLY A 317 -25.23 -2.22 -17.73
C GLY A 317 -26.56 -1.70 -18.32
N THR A 318 -26.61 -1.36 -19.61
CA THR A 318 -27.82 -0.79 -20.22
C THR A 318 -28.76 -1.83 -20.85
N GLU A 319 -28.28 -3.04 -21.14
CA GLU A 319 -29.09 -4.18 -21.57
C GLU A 319 -28.51 -5.50 -20.99
N CYS A 320 -29.38 -6.49 -20.74
CA CYS A 320 -29.01 -7.85 -20.33
C CYS A 320 -28.90 -8.81 -21.52
#